data_AF-A0A8B9XH00-F1
#
_entry.id   AF-A0A8B9XH00-F1
#
_cell.length_a   1.000
_cell.length_b   1.000
_cell.length_c   1.000
_cell.angle_alpha   90.00
_cell.angle_beta   90.00
_cell.angle_gamma   90.00
#
_symmetry.space_group_name_H-M   'P 1'
#
loop_
_entity.id
_entity.type
_entity.pdbx_description
1 polymer ?
#
loop_
_entity_poly.entity_id
_entity_poly.type
_entity_poly.pdbx_seq_one_letter_code
_entity_poly.pdbx_strand_id
1 'polypeptide(L)'
;MSWIPFKIGQPKKQIVPKTVERDFEREYGKLQQLEEQTKRLQKDMKKSTDADLAMSKSAVKISLDLLSNPLCEQDQDFLNMVTALDTAMKRMDAFNQEKVNQIQKTVIEPLKKFGSVFPSLNMAVKRREQALQDYRRLQAKVEKYEEKEKTGPVLAKLHQAREELRPVRDDFEAKNKQLLDEMPRFYNSRLDYFQPSFESLIRAQVVYYSEMHSWDHIYLQKGSLGSPPPTLPFHLRLTFSGRGCDTALECLPALRLSPLLAFGSPAGETLSLTASLEAGTQRV
;
A
#
# COMPACT_ATOMS: atom_id res chain seq x y z
N MET A 1 12.92 66.58 29.93
CA MET A 1 13.36 65.24 29.49
C MET A 1 12.18 64.52 28.85
N SER A 2 12.23 64.29 27.54
CA SER A 2 11.14 63.67 26.78
C SER A 2 11.31 62.15 26.78
N TRP A 3 10.42 61.43 27.44
CA TRP A 3 10.35 59.97 27.43
C TRP A 3 9.87 59.48 26.06
N ILE A 4 10.69 58.71 25.34
CA ILE A 4 10.29 58.00 24.12
C ILE A 4 9.72 56.64 24.56
N PRO A 5 8.47 56.28 24.20
CA PRO A 5 7.93 54.98 24.53
C PRO A 5 8.58 53.92 23.64
N PHE A 6 9.09 52.87 24.28
CA PHE A 6 9.56 51.66 23.61
C PHE A 6 8.48 51.16 22.64
N LYS A 7 8.82 51.12 21.34
CA LYS A 7 8.04 50.35 20.38
C LYS A 7 8.23 48.88 20.73
N ILE A 8 7.27 48.33 21.47
CA ILE A 8 7.07 46.88 21.60
C ILE A 8 7.02 46.35 20.18
N GLY A 9 8.09 45.69 19.75
CA GLY A 9 8.21 45.13 18.41
C GLY A 9 6.99 44.26 18.14
N GLN A 10 6.28 44.52 17.04
CA GLN A 10 5.17 43.66 16.63
C GLN A 10 5.69 42.22 16.56
N PRO A 11 4.93 41.23 17.07
CA PRO A 11 5.31 39.83 16.92
C PRO A 11 5.54 39.55 15.44
N LYS A 12 6.73 39.01 15.12
CA LYS A 12 7.12 38.67 13.73
C LYS A 12 5.97 37.89 13.09
N LYS A 13 5.47 38.37 11.96
CA LYS A 13 4.39 37.71 11.23
C LYS A 13 4.83 36.29 10.90
N GLN A 14 4.13 35.32 11.45
CA GLN A 14 4.42 33.92 11.19
C GLN A 14 4.00 33.60 9.77
N ILE A 15 4.95 33.14 8.95
CA ILE A 15 4.72 32.79 7.54
C ILE A 15 3.62 31.73 7.40
N VAL A 16 3.63 30.73 8.28
CA VAL A 16 2.58 29.70 8.39
C VAL A 16 2.01 29.75 9.80
N PRO A 17 0.67 29.74 9.97
CA PRO A 17 0.06 29.61 11.28
C PRO A 17 0.50 28.32 11.98
N LYS A 18 0.79 28.38 13.29
CA LYS A 18 1.20 27.20 14.07
C LYS A 18 0.22 26.03 13.98
N THR A 19 -1.07 26.32 13.87
CA THR A 19 -2.12 25.30 13.73
C THR A 19 -1.95 24.50 12.45
N VAL A 20 -1.64 25.17 11.33
CA VAL A 20 -1.44 24.54 10.02
C VAL A 20 -0.18 23.68 10.02
N GLU A 21 0.93 24.14 10.61
CA GLU A 21 2.15 23.31 10.72
C GLU A 21 1.90 22.07 11.58
N ARG A 22 1.22 22.22 12.72
CA ARG A 22 0.86 21.09 13.58
C ARG A 22 -0.04 20.07 12.87
N ASP A 23 -0.98 20.55 12.06
CA ASP A 23 -1.86 19.68 11.27
C ASP A 23 -1.06 18.95 10.18
N PHE A 24 -0.16 19.65 9.49
CA PHE A 24 0.75 19.06 8.51
C PHE A 24 1.63 17.95 9.13
N GLU A 25 2.29 18.25 10.26
CA GLU A 25 3.12 17.29 10.99
C GLU A 25 2.33 16.05 11.43
N ARG A 26 1.09 16.26 11.91
CA ARG A 26 0.21 15.15 12.30
C ARG A 26 -0.12 14.25 11.11
N GLU A 27 -0.56 14.83 9.99
CA GLU A 27 -0.95 14.03 8.82
C GLU A 27 0.25 13.32 8.17
N TYR A 28 1.40 14.00 8.09
CA TYR A 28 2.63 13.39 7.61
C TYR A 28 3.10 12.26 8.56
N GLY A 29 3.02 12.46 9.87
CA GLY A 29 3.37 11.43 10.86
C GLY A 29 2.53 10.16 10.72
N LYS A 30 1.22 10.28 10.46
CA LYS A 30 0.37 9.12 10.14
C LYS A 30 0.84 8.37 8.90
N LEU A 31 1.28 9.10 7.86
CA LEU A 31 1.77 8.51 6.61
C LEU A 31 3.13 7.82 6.79
N GLN A 32 4.02 8.35 7.62
CA GLN A 32 5.27 7.69 7.96
C GLN A 32 5.04 6.35 8.68
N GLN A 33 4.12 6.34 9.65
CA GLN A 33 3.73 5.10 10.32
C GLN A 33 3.11 4.10 9.34
N LEU A 34 2.24 4.58 8.44
CA LEU A 34 1.63 3.74 7.41
C LEU A 34 2.67 3.16 6.45
N GLU A 35 3.70 3.93 6.05
CA GLU A 35 4.80 3.46 5.21
C GLU A 35 5.54 2.30 5.87
N GLU A 36 5.93 2.47 7.15
CA GLU A 36 6.64 1.45 7.91
C GLU A 36 5.80 0.18 8.08
N GLN A 37 4.53 0.34 8.48
CA GLN A 37 3.61 -0.78 8.65
C GLN A 37 3.36 -1.54 7.34
N THR A 38 3.22 -0.82 6.22
CA THR A 38 3.05 -1.44 4.89
C THR A 38 4.27 -2.28 4.51
N LYS A 39 5.49 -1.75 4.71
CA LYS A 39 6.74 -2.47 4.43
C LYS A 39 6.89 -3.71 5.30
N ARG A 40 6.58 -3.59 6.60
CA ARG A 40 6.61 -4.71 7.54
C ARG A 40 5.62 -5.79 7.14
N LEU A 41 4.38 -5.42 6.86
CA LEU A 41 3.33 -6.35 6.43
C LEU A 41 3.72 -7.08 5.14
N GLN A 42 4.22 -6.36 4.13
CA GLN A 42 4.70 -6.97 2.88
C GLN A 42 5.79 -8.03 3.15
N LYS A 43 6.76 -7.70 4.01
CA LYS A 43 7.85 -8.61 4.39
C LYS A 43 7.33 -9.83 5.12
N ASP A 44 6.42 -9.65 6.07
CA ASP A 44 5.88 -10.74 6.89
C ASP A 44 4.96 -11.64 6.06
N MET A 45 4.18 -11.09 5.12
CA MET A 45 3.40 -11.89 4.16
C MET A 45 4.29 -12.76 3.26
N LYS A 46 5.39 -12.21 2.75
CA LYS A 46 6.35 -12.99 1.94
C LYS A 46 6.98 -14.13 2.75
N LYS A 47 7.40 -13.85 3.99
CA LYS A 47 7.93 -14.89 4.89
C LYS A 47 6.89 -15.98 5.16
N SER A 48 5.62 -15.60 5.36
CA SER A 48 4.54 -16.56 5.58
C SER A 48 4.38 -17.50 4.38
N THR A 49 4.36 -16.97 3.16
CA THR A 49 4.25 -17.80 1.96
C THR A 49 5.48 -18.67 1.72
N ASP A 50 6.68 -18.17 2.04
CA ASP A 50 7.92 -18.96 1.96
C ASP A 50 7.90 -20.13 2.96
N ALA A 51 7.39 -19.91 4.17
CA ALA A 51 7.22 -20.95 5.18
C ALA A 51 6.17 -21.99 4.76
N ASP A 52 5.05 -21.55 4.19
CA ASP A 52 4.02 -22.43 3.63
C ASP A 52 4.63 -23.38 2.58
N LEU A 53 5.42 -22.85 1.64
CA LEU A 53 6.09 -23.65 0.61
C LEU A 53 7.12 -24.63 1.19
N ALA A 54 7.88 -24.21 2.20
CA ALA A 54 8.87 -25.09 2.85
C ALA A 54 8.20 -26.27 3.56
N MET A 55 7.06 -26.00 4.22
CA MET A 55 6.28 -27.02 4.91
C MET A 55 5.70 -28.04 3.95
N SER A 56 5.02 -27.60 2.87
CA SER A 56 4.39 -28.53 1.91
C SER A 56 5.43 -29.38 1.18
N LYS A 57 6.57 -28.80 0.79
CA LYS A 57 7.69 -29.56 0.21
C LYS A 57 8.25 -30.62 1.15
N SER A 58 8.38 -30.30 2.44
CA SER A 58 8.84 -31.26 3.45
C SER A 58 7.84 -32.40 3.64
N ALA A 59 6.54 -32.11 3.63
CA ALA A 59 5.49 -33.12 3.73
C ALA A 59 5.50 -34.09 2.53
N VAL A 60 5.66 -33.58 1.30
CA VAL A 60 5.83 -34.42 0.10
C VAL A 60 7.11 -35.25 0.17
N LYS A 61 8.20 -34.69 0.71
CA LYS A 61 9.44 -35.46 0.87
C LYS A 61 9.26 -36.64 1.83
N ILE A 62 8.56 -36.44 2.95
CA ILE A 62 8.29 -37.50 3.93
C ILE A 62 7.51 -38.65 3.27
N SER A 63 6.46 -38.35 2.50
CA SER A 63 5.69 -39.40 1.82
C SER A 63 6.50 -40.14 0.76
N LEU A 64 7.35 -39.43 0.01
CA LEU A 64 8.21 -40.03 -1.00
C LEU A 64 9.30 -40.93 -0.40
N ASP A 65 9.94 -40.51 0.68
CA ASP A 65 10.95 -41.29 1.39
C ASP A 65 10.34 -42.59 1.94
N LEU A 66 9.11 -42.53 2.48
CA LEU A 66 8.36 -43.72 2.93
C LEU A 66 8.03 -44.66 1.77
N LEU A 67 7.61 -44.12 0.62
CA LEU A 67 7.28 -44.93 -0.55
C LEU A 67 8.49 -45.70 -1.10
N SER A 68 9.69 -45.15 -0.92
CA SER A 68 10.96 -45.76 -1.33
C SER A 68 11.49 -46.81 -0.34
N ASN A 69 10.77 -47.07 0.77
CA ASN A 69 11.18 -48.02 1.78
C ASN A 69 10.93 -49.48 1.32
N PRO A 70 11.89 -50.41 1.47
CA PRO A 70 11.71 -51.83 1.11
C PRO A 70 10.50 -52.51 1.77
N LEU A 71 9.99 -51.99 2.90
CA LEU A 71 8.75 -52.49 3.52
C LEU A 71 7.54 -52.39 2.58
N CYS A 72 7.51 -51.40 1.69
CA CYS A 72 6.47 -51.26 0.67
C CYS A 72 6.54 -52.35 -0.40
N GLU A 73 7.69 -53.01 -0.61
CA GLU A 73 7.80 -54.14 -1.53
C GLU A 73 7.32 -55.45 -0.91
N GLN A 74 7.34 -55.52 0.43
CA GLN A 74 7.06 -56.74 1.20
C GLN A 74 5.59 -56.84 1.64
N ASP A 75 4.91 -55.70 1.80
CA ASP A 75 3.53 -55.62 2.26
C ASP A 75 2.70 -54.73 1.33
N GLN A 76 1.78 -55.36 0.60
CA GLN A 76 0.92 -54.69 -0.37
C GLN A 76 -0.06 -53.71 0.28
N ASP A 77 -0.56 -54.00 1.49
CA ASP A 77 -1.49 -53.12 2.20
C ASP A 77 -0.75 -51.88 2.71
N PHE A 78 0.47 -52.06 3.19
CA PHE A 78 1.36 -50.94 3.55
C PHE A 78 1.69 -50.06 2.33
N LEU A 79 2.04 -50.67 1.18
CA LEU A 79 2.26 -49.94 -0.07
C LEU A 79 1.03 -49.11 -0.48
N ASN A 80 -0.17 -49.70 -0.40
CA ASN A 80 -1.41 -49.01 -0.73
C ASN A 80 -1.65 -47.80 0.20
N MET A 81 -1.38 -47.96 1.50
CA MET A 81 -1.50 -46.88 2.49
C MET A 81 -0.53 -45.74 2.22
N VAL A 82 0.75 -46.04 1.98
CA VAL A 82 1.79 -45.04 1.71
C VAL A 82 1.60 -44.37 0.35
N THR A 83 1.20 -45.12 -0.68
CA THR A 83 0.86 -44.57 -2.01
C THR A 83 -0.31 -43.61 -1.94
N ALA A 84 -1.32 -43.95 -1.14
CA ALA A 84 -2.38 -43.02 -0.83
C ALA A 84 -1.74 -41.78 -0.18
N LEU A 85 -1.09 -41.87 0.97
CA LEU A 85 -0.51 -40.71 1.67
C LEU A 85 0.28 -39.78 0.72
N ASP A 86 1.14 -40.33 -0.14
CA ASP A 86 1.92 -39.57 -1.13
C ASP A 86 1.05 -38.79 -2.12
N THR A 87 -0.03 -39.41 -2.61
CA THR A 87 -1.01 -38.76 -3.49
C THR A 87 -1.66 -37.57 -2.80
N ALA A 88 -2.04 -37.70 -1.52
CA ALA A 88 -2.61 -36.59 -0.75
C ALA A 88 -1.59 -35.48 -0.51
N MET A 89 -0.36 -35.81 -0.11
CA MET A 89 0.68 -34.79 0.12
C MET A 89 1.00 -34.00 -1.15
N LYS A 90 1.11 -34.67 -2.30
CA LYS A 90 1.31 -34.01 -3.60
C LYS A 90 0.14 -33.11 -3.99
N ARG A 91 -1.09 -33.54 -3.74
CA ARG A 91 -2.27 -32.72 -4.01
C ARG A 91 -2.36 -31.52 -3.08
N MET A 92 -2.05 -31.70 -1.79
CA MET A 92 -1.97 -30.59 -0.84
C MET A 92 -0.88 -29.58 -1.23
N ASP A 93 0.28 -30.04 -1.69
CA ASP A 93 1.33 -29.15 -2.20
C ASP A 93 0.85 -28.34 -3.41
N ALA A 94 0.14 -28.95 -4.37
CA ALA A 94 -0.44 -28.23 -5.51
C ALA A 94 -1.42 -27.14 -5.07
N PHE A 95 -2.33 -27.43 -4.12
CA PHE A 95 -3.23 -26.42 -3.57
C PHE A 95 -2.50 -25.33 -2.78
N ASN A 96 -1.44 -25.69 -2.06
CA ASN A 96 -0.62 -24.73 -1.33
C ASN A 96 0.11 -23.77 -2.29
N GLN A 97 0.64 -24.30 -3.41
CA GLN A 97 1.24 -23.49 -4.47
C GLN A 97 0.23 -22.52 -5.07
N GLU A 98 -1.00 -22.97 -5.33
CA GLU A 98 -2.06 -22.09 -5.84
C GLU A 98 -2.43 -21.00 -4.82
N LYS A 99 -2.61 -21.36 -3.53
CA LYS A 99 -2.83 -20.39 -2.44
C LYS A 99 -1.72 -19.34 -2.41
N VAL A 100 -0.45 -19.76 -2.47
CA VAL A 100 0.70 -18.85 -2.45
C VAL A 100 0.72 -17.95 -3.69
N ASN A 101 0.43 -18.48 -4.88
CA ASN A 101 0.32 -17.69 -6.11
C ASN A 101 -0.80 -16.65 -6.03
N GLN A 102 -1.94 -16.99 -5.43
CA GLN A 102 -3.02 -16.05 -5.20
C GLN A 102 -2.61 -14.95 -4.21
N ILE A 103 -2.04 -15.29 -3.06
CA ILE A 103 -1.55 -14.32 -2.06
C ILE A 103 -0.51 -13.37 -2.67
N GLN A 104 0.36 -13.88 -3.54
CA GLN A 104 1.35 -13.06 -4.25
C GLN A 104 0.68 -11.97 -5.10
N LYS A 105 -0.35 -12.33 -5.88
CA LYS A 105 -1.08 -11.43 -6.79
C LYS A 105 -2.05 -10.49 -6.06
N THR A 106 -2.73 -10.97 -5.03
CA THR A 106 -3.83 -10.25 -4.38
C THR A 106 -3.44 -9.52 -3.11
N VAL A 107 -2.26 -9.80 -2.54
CA VAL A 107 -1.78 -9.16 -1.30
C VAL A 107 -0.41 -8.54 -1.51
N ILE A 108 0.61 -9.33 -1.87
CA ILE A 108 2.01 -8.87 -1.89
C ILE A 108 2.22 -7.80 -2.96
N GLU A 109 1.70 -8.01 -4.17
CA GLU A 109 1.80 -7.03 -5.26
C GLU A 109 1.04 -5.72 -4.98
N PRO A 110 -0.22 -5.72 -4.51
CA PRO A 110 -0.91 -4.50 -4.08
C PRO A 110 -0.16 -3.74 -2.98
N LEU A 111 0.35 -4.43 -1.95
CA LEU A 111 1.13 -3.79 -0.89
C LEU A 111 2.42 -3.17 -1.43
N LYS A 112 3.10 -3.83 -2.37
CA LYS A 112 4.28 -3.30 -3.05
C LYS A 112 3.96 -2.04 -3.87
N LYS A 113 2.86 -2.07 -4.62
CA LYS A 113 2.39 -0.92 -5.42
C LYS A 113 2.02 0.26 -4.53
N PHE A 114 1.25 0.03 -3.47
CA PHE A 114 0.92 1.06 -2.48
C PHE A 114 2.19 1.65 -1.83
N GLY A 115 3.11 0.77 -1.42
CA GLY A 115 4.42 1.12 -0.86
C GLY A 115 5.29 1.99 -1.76
N SER A 116 5.13 1.88 -3.08
CA SER A 116 5.93 2.62 -4.08
C SER A 116 5.57 4.12 -4.17
N VAL A 117 4.44 4.55 -3.61
CA VAL A 117 3.99 5.95 -3.64
C VAL A 117 4.72 6.80 -2.59
N PHE A 118 5.11 6.20 -1.45
CA PHE A 118 5.72 6.92 -0.33
C PHE A 118 7.03 7.67 -0.66
N PRO A 119 7.98 7.12 -1.46
CA PRO A 119 9.17 7.87 -1.86
C PRO A 119 8.84 9.22 -2.54
N SER A 120 7.85 9.24 -3.44
CA SER A 120 7.42 10.45 -4.13
C SER A 120 6.78 11.46 -3.19
N LEU A 121 5.93 10.99 -2.26
CA LEU A 121 5.37 11.81 -1.18
C LEU A 121 6.47 12.43 -0.31
N ASN A 122 7.42 11.63 0.15
CA ASN A 122 8.54 12.08 0.99
C ASN A 122 9.38 13.15 0.27
N MET A 123 9.58 13.01 -1.05
CA MET A 123 10.25 14.04 -1.86
C MET A 123 9.42 15.31 -2.01
N ALA A 124 8.10 15.22 -2.14
CA ALA A 124 7.22 16.39 -2.17
C ALA A 124 7.26 17.17 -0.84
N VAL A 125 7.24 16.47 0.29
CA VAL A 125 7.39 17.07 1.63
C VAL A 125 8.74 17.76 1.78
N LYS A 126 9.84 17.13 1.36
CA LYS A 126 11.17 17.77 1.33
C LYS A 126 11.20 19.04 0.48
N ARG A 127 10.55 19.02 -0.69
CA ARG A 127 10.46 20.20 -1.58
C ARG A 127 9.64 21.33 -0.94
N ARG A 128 8.55 21.02 -0.23
CA ARG A 128 7.80 22.02 0.54
C ARG A 128 8.68 22.64 1.63
N GLU A 129 9.41 21.83 2.39
CA GLU A 129 10.26 22.32 3.48
C GLU A 129 11.39 23.21 2.97
N GLN A 130 11.99 22.84 1.83
CA GLN A 130 12.98 23.69 1.16
C GLN A 130 12.38 25.04 0.73
N ALA A 131 11.20 25.03 0.08
CA ALA A 131 10.50 26.25 -0.32
C ALA A 131 10.14 27.13 0.88
N LEU A 132 9.77 26.54 2.02
CA LEU A 132 9.50 27.24 3.27
C LEU A 132 10.75 27.90 3.86
N GLN A 133 11.91 27.24 3.80
CA GLN A 133 13.19 27.82 4.21
C GLN A 133 13.59 29.00 3.33
N ASP A 134 13.45 28.87 2.01
CA ASP A 134 13.73 29.94 1.06
C ASP A 134 12.77 31.13 1.25
N TYR A 135 11.49 30.87 1.50
CA TYR A 135 10.51 31.89 1.86
C TYR A 135 10.92 32.61 3.15
N ARG A 136 11.22 31.88 4.24
CA ARG A 136 11.70 32.47 5.51
C ARG A 136 12.90 33.40 5.30
N ARG A 137 13.87 32.99 4.47
CA ARG A 137 15.07 33.80 4.16
C ARG A 137 14.72 35.11 3.43
N LEU A 138 13.89 35.04 2.39
CA LEU A 138 13.52 36.24 1.61
C LEU A 138 12.55 37.15 2.37
N GLN A 139 11.65 36.59 3.17
CA GLN A 139 10.77 37.34 4.05
C GLN A 139 11.58 38.16 5.08
N ALA A 140 12.60 37.55 5.69
CA ALA A 140 13.50 38.27 6.59
C ALA A 140 14.29 39.39 5.88
N LYS A 141 14.63 39.21 4.60
CA LYS A 141 15.24 40.27 3.77
C LYS A 141 14.27 41.43 3.55
N VAL A 142 12.99 41.16 3.28
CA VAL A 142 11.94 42.20 3.15
C VAL A 142 11.77 42.95 4.48
N GLU A 143 11.57 42.23 5.58
CA GLU A 143 11.40 42.82 6.92
C GLU A 143 12.57 43.74 7.29
N LYS A 144 13.81 43.31 7.00
CA LYS A 144 15.03 44.12 7.22
C LYS A 144 15.05 45.44 6.45
N TYR A 145 14.42 45.52 5.26
CA TYR A 145 14.31 46.79 4.52
C TYR A 145 13.09 47.61 4.93
N GLU A 146 12.03 46.98 5.44
CA GLU A 146 10.84 47.66 5.98
C GLU A 146 11.14 48.40 7.29
N GLU A 147 12.04 47.87 8.11
CA GLU A 147 12.48 48.48 9.38
C GLU A 147 13.41 49.69 9.18
N LYS A 148 13.99 49.87 8.00
CA LYS A 148 14.89 50.98 7.69
C LYS A 148 14.14 52.27 7.38
N GLU A 149 14.82 53.41 7.53
CA GLU A 149 14.27 54.71 7.14
C GLU A 149 13.87 54.73 5.66
N LYS A 150 12.71 55.34 5.37
CA LYS A 150 12.07 55.37 4.04
C LYS A 150 12.71 56.39 3.10
N THR A 151 14.00 56.20 2.83
CA THR A 151 14.75 56.96 1.81
C THR A 151 14.52 56.36 0.42
N GLY A 152 14.69 57.15 -0.63
CA GLY A 152 14.54 56.69 -2.02
C GLY A 152 15.32 55.40 -2.34
N PRO A 153 16.63 55.29 -2.01
CA PRO A 153 17.41 54.07 -2.23
C PRO A 153 16.92 52.85 -1.43
N VAL A 154 16.39 53.05 -0.22
CA VAL A 154 15.83 51.96 0.61
C VAL A 154 14.51 51.46 0.03
N LEU A 155 13.65 52.38 -0.45
CA LEU A 155 12.38 52.01 -1.11
C LEU A 155 12.61 51.20 -2.39
N ALA A 156 13.62 51.55 -3.19
CA ALA A 156 14.00 50.77 -4.37
C ALA A 156 14.44 49.34 -4.01
N LYS A 157 15.29 49.18 -2.98
CA LYS A 157 15.73 47.86 -2.49
C LYS A 157 14.59 47.04 -1.88
N LEU A 158 13.68 47.69 -1.16
CA LEU A 158 12.48 47.05 -0.63
C LEU A 158 11.59 46.52 -1.75
N HIS A 159 11.38 47.31 -2.81
CA HIS A 159 10.61 46.87 -3.97
C HIS A 159 11.25 45.65 -4.64
N GLN A 160 12.56 45.68 -4.89
CA GLN A 160 13.30 44.55 -5.45
C GLN A 160 13.18 43.29 -4.57
N ALA A 161 13.36 43.41 -3.25
CA ALA A 161 13.23 42.28 -2.34
C ALA A 161 11.81 41.68 -2.32
N ARG A 162 10.77 42.51 -2.50
CA ARG A 162 9.38 42.04 -2.62
C ARG A 162 9.12 41.31 -3.93
N GLU A 163 9.68 41.79 -5.04
CA GLU A 163 9.56 41.11 -6.34
C GLU A 163 10.33 39.77 -6.35
N GLU A 164 11.50 39.68 -5.70
CA GLU A 164 12.21 38.41 -5.48
C GLU A 164 11.42 37.43 -4.61
N LEU A 165 10.70 37.95 -3.59
CA LEU A 165 9.94 37.14 -2.65
C LEU A 165 8.68 36.54 -3.28
N ARG A 166 7.96 37.30 -4.13
CA ARG A 166 6.67 36.92 -4.71
C ARG A 166 6.67 35.48 -5.30
N PRO A 167 7.57 35.11 -6.24
CA PRO A 167 7.53 33.77 -6.84
C PRO A 167 7.84 32.65 -5.83
N VAL A 168 8.68 32.91 -4.83
CA VAL A 168 9.03 31.91 -3.80
C VAL A 168 7.87 31.67 -2.83
N ARG A 169 7.16 32.73 -2.45
CA ARG A 169 5.94 32.62 -1.66
C ARG A 169 4.88 31.82 -2.42
N ASP A 170 4.61 32.19 -3.67
CA ASP A 170 3.55 31.56 -4.47
C ASP A 170 3.87 30.06 -4.70
N ASP A 171 5.13 29.71 -4.91
CA ASP A 171 5.60 28.32 -5.01
C ASP A 171 5.43 27.52 -3.70
N PHE A 172 5.79 28.11 -2.55
CA PHE A 172 5.55 27.48 -1.24
C PHE A 172 4.05 27.28 -0.98
N GLU A 173 3.22 28.31 -1.20
CA GLU A 173 1.78 28.25 -0.96
C GLU A 173 1.13 27.15 -1.82
N ALA A 174 1.53 27.03 -3.09
CA ALA A 174 1.07 25.98 -3.98
C ALA A 174 1.42 24.57 -3.45
N LYS A 175 2.70 24.33 -3.11
CA LYS A 175 3.16 23.05 -2.56
C LYS A 175 2.50 22.72 -1.21
N ASN A 176 2.37 23.71 -0.33
CA ASN A 176 1.77 23.55 0.97
C ASN A 176 0.29 23.19 0.87
N LYS A 177 -0.47 23.91 0.04
CA LYS A 177 -1.89 23.61 -0.20
C LYS A 177 -2.07 22.22 -0.79
N GLN A 178 -1.27 21.87 -1.80
CA GLN A 178 -1.32 20.55 -2.42
C GLN A 178 -1.16 19.43 -1.39
N LEU A 179 -0.11 19.49 -0.55
CA LEU A 179 0.14 18.44 0.44
C LEU A 179 -0.91 18.38 1.54
N LEU A 180 -1.45 19.53 1.98
CA LEU A 180 -2.54 19.57 2.95
C LEU A 180 -3.81 18.91 2.41
N ASP A 181 -4.07 19.00 1.12
CA ASP A 181 -5.22 18.37 0.47
C ASP A 181 -4.98 16.87 0.18
N GLU A 182 -3.78 16.51 -0.28
CA GLU A 182 -3.49 15.16 -0.78
C GLU A 182 -3.11 14.16 0.31
N MET A 183 -2.36 14.57 1.35
CA MET A 183 -1.93 13.65 2.42
C MET A 183 -3.11 12.98 3.15
N PRO A 184 -4.16 13.71 3.58
CA PRO A 184 -5.32 13.10 4.23
C PRO A 184 -6.09 12.16 3.29
N ARG A 185 -6.22 12.53 2.01
CA ARG A 185 -6.88 11.71 0.99
C ARG A 185 -6.13 10.41 0.77
N PHE A 186 -4.80 10.49 0.63
CA PHE A 186 -3.95 9.32 0.49
C PHE A 186 -4.05 8.41 1.71
N TYR A 187 -4.02 8.97 2.92
CA TYR A 187 -4.23 8.21 4.16
C TYR A 187 -5.58 7.47 4.14
N ASN A 188 -6.67 8.13 3.75
CA ASN A 188 -8.00 7.52 3.69
C ASN A 188 -8.12 6.42 2.63
N SER A 189 -7.43 6.58 1.49
CA SER A 189 -7.42 5.58 0.41
C SER A 189 -6.83 4.23 0.81
N ARG A 190 -6.13 4.14 1.96
CA ARG A 190 -5.57 2.88 2.47
C ARG A 190 -6.61 1.75 2.52
N LEU A 191 -7.86 2.07 2.89
CA LEU A 191 -8.92 1.06 3.00
C LEU A 191 -9.20 0.40 1.64
N ASP A 192 -9.18 1.18 0.56
CA ASP A 192 -9.42 0.71 -0.80
C ASP A 192 -8.35 -0.27 -1.28
N TYR A 193 -7.15 -0.24 -0.69
CA TYR A 193 -6.06 -1.19 -0.97
C TYR A 193 -6.08 -2.40 -0.03
N PHE A 194 -6.20 -2.17 1.27
CA PHE A 194 -6.05 -3.22 2.29
C PHE A 194 -7.26 -4.14 2.35
N GLN A 195 -8.48 -3.60 2.24
CA GLN A 195 -9.69 -4.40 2.36
C GLN A 195 -9.78 -5.52 1.31
N PRO A 196 -9.69 -5.26 -0.01
CA PRO A 196 -9.75 -6.35 -0.99
C PRO A 196 -8.57 -7.33 -0.86
N SER A 197 -7.40 -6.85 -0.43
CA SER A 197 -6.23 -7.70 -0.19
C SER A 197 -6.48 -8.69 0.95
N PHE A 198 -7.01 -8.22 2.08
CA PHE A 198 -7.29 -9.08 3.24
C PHE A 198 -8.49 -10.01 3.01
N GLU A 199 -9.53 -9.55 2.32
CA GLU A 199 -10.63 -10.43 1.89
C GLU A 199 -10.10 -11.57 1.00
N SER A 200 -9.25 -11.25 0.03
CA SER A 200 -8.63 -12.25 -0.85
C SER A 200 -7.72 -13.23 -0.10
N LEU A 201 -6.96 -12.74 0.89
CA LEU A 201 -6.12 -13.56 1.75
C LEU A 201 -6.94 -14.60 2.52
N ILE A 202 -8.01 -14.15 3.18
CA ILE A 202 -8.91 -15.03 3.96
C ILE A 202 -9.54 -16.07 3.04
N ARG A 203 -10.04 -15.65 1.86
CA ARG A 203 -10.61 -16.58 0.87
C ARG A 203 -9.61 -17.65 0.44
N ALA A 204 -8.37 -17.26 0.10
CA ALA A 204 -7.34 -18.20 -0.31
C ALA A 204 -7.02 -19.22 0.80
N GLN A 205 -6.95 -18.78 2.06
CA GLN A 205 -6.76 -19.67 3.20
C GLN A 205 -7.95 -20.62 3.40
N VAL A 206 -9.18 -20.13 3.36
CA VAL A 206 -10.39 -20.95 3.51
C VAL A 206 -10.46 -22.04 2.44
N VAL A 207 -10.18 -21.70 1.17
CA VAL A 207 -10.15 -22.69 0.09
C VAL A 207 -9.11 -23.78 0.37
N TYR A 208 -7.89 -23.40 0.71
CA TYR A 208 -6.82 -24.36 1.02
C TYR A 208 -7.17 -25.32 2.17
N TYR A 209 -7.65 -24.79 3.30
CA TYR A 209 -8.00 -25.60 4.46
C TYR A 209 -9.26 -26.45 4.25
N SER A 210 -10.20 -25.99 3.44
CA SER A 210 -11.40 -26.78 3.08
C SER A 210 -11.01 -27.99 2.22
N GLU A 211 -10.12 -27.80 1.25
CA GLU A 211 -9.59 -28.90 0.46
C GLU A 211 -8.84 -29.91 1.35
N MET A 212 -8.00 -29.44 2.27
CA MET A 212 -7.29 -30.29 3.24
C MET A 212 -8.26 -31.16 4.05
N HIS A 213 -9.33 -30.57 4.59
CA HIS A 213 -10.35 -31.32 5.36
C HIS A 213 -11.11 -32.36 4.51
N SER A 214 -11.29 -32.11 3.20
CA SER A 214 -11.91 -33.10 2.31
C SER A 214 -11.05 -34.37 2.15
N TRP A 215 -9.72 -34.26 2.27
CA TRP A 215 -8.81 -35.41 2.22
C TRP A 215 -8.92 -36.27 3.46
N ASP A 216 -9.01 -35.69 4.66
CA ASP A 216 -9.23 -36.45 5.90
C ASP A 216 -10.43 -37.40 5.77
N HIS A 217 -11.52 -36.93 5.17
CA HIS A 217 -12.71 -37.75 4.93
C HIS A 217 -12.46 -38.90 3.94
N ILE A 218 -11.71 -38.69 2.86
CA ILE A 218 -11.42 -39.73 1.85
C ILE A 218 -10.54 -40.85 2.42
N TYR A 219 -9.60 -40.55 3.33
CA TYR A 219 -8.77 -41.58 3.98
C TYR A 219 -9.53 -42.34 5.05
N LEU A 220 -10.25 -41.64 5.93
CA LEU A 220 -11.00 -42.28 7.03
C LEU A 220 -12.15 -43.15 6.52
N GLN A 221 -12.74 -42.82 5.37
CA GLN A 221 -13.82 -43.63 4.78
C GLN A 221 -13.29 -44.86 4.02
N LYS A 222 -12.03 -44.87 3.55
CA LYS A 222 -11.41 -46.07 2.95
C LYS A 222 -10.85 -47.06 3.98
N GLY A 223 -10.70 -46.66 5.24
CA GLY A 223 -10.37 -47.55 6.37
C GLY A 223 -11.58 -48.15 7.09
N SER A 224 -12.81 -47.77 6.71
CA SER A 224 -14.04 -48.19 7.38
C SER A 224 -15.08 -48.65 6.35
N LEU A 225 -15.41 -49.95 6.36
CA LEU A 225 -16.64 -50.43 5.71
C LEU A 225 -17.85 -49.77 6.40
N GLY A 226 -18.48 -48.82 5.70
CA GLY A 226 -19.88 -48.47 5.90
C GLY A 226 -20.17 -47.40 6.93
N SER A 227 -20.15 -46.13 6.51
CA SER A 227 -21.23 -45.19 6.87
C SER A 227 -21.25 -44.00 5.90
N PRO A 228 -22.44 -43.50 5.51
CA PRO A 228 -22.56 -42.30 4.70
C PRO A 228 -22.25 -41.06 5.56
N PRO A 229 -21.72 -39.99 4.96
CA PRO A 229 -21.27 -38.82 5.71
C PRO A 229 -22.45 -38.09 6.37
N PRO A 230 -22.29 -37.54 7.59
CA PRO A 230 -23.14 -36.43 8.01
C PRO A 230 -22.81 -35.24 7.10
N THR A 231 -23.80 -34.78 6.35
CA THR A 231 -23.72 -33.51 5.62
C THR A 231 -23.52 -32.39 6.64
N LEU A 232 -22.29 -31.95 6.85
CA LEU A 232 -22.03 -30.71 7.58
C LEU A 232 -22.46 -29.56 6.67
N PRO A 233 -23.43 -28.73 7.08
CA PRO A 233 -23.81 -27.56 6.33
C PRO A 233 -22.79 -26.46 6.62
N PHE A 234 -21.55 -26.61 6.15
CA PHE A 234 -20.64 -25.47 6.03
C PHE A 234 -20.94 -24.71 4.73
N HIS A 235 -22.20 -24.28 4.61
CA HIS A 235 -22.44 -22.98 4.00
C HIS A 235 -21.92 -21.94 5.00
N LEU A 236 -20.59 -21.76 5.05
CA LEU A 236 -20.08 -20.44 5.34
C LEU A 236 -20.40 -19.59 4.12
N ARG A 237 -21.69 -19.25 3.96
CA ARG A 237 -22.10 -18.14 3.13
C ARG A 237 -21.60 -16.92 3.89
N LEU A 238 -20.30 -16.64 3.77
CA LEU A 238 -19.80 -15.29 3.94
C LEU A 238 -20.48 -14.49 2.84
N THR A 239 -21.75 -14.10 3.07
CA THR A 239 -22.37 -13.01 2.36
C THR A 239 -21.65 -11.75 2.83
N PHE A 240 -20.43 -11.55 2.35
CA PHE A 240 -19.92 -10.20 2.18
C PHE A 240 -20.69 -9.65 1.00
N SER A 241 -21.73 -8.88 1.31
CA SER A 241 -22.52 -8.13 0.33
C SER A 241 -21.60 -7.10 -0.34
N GLY A 242 -20.97 -7.51 -1.44
CA GLY A 242 -20.10 -6.66 -2.23
C GLY A 242 -19.88 -7.35 -3.56
N ARG A 243 -20.29 -6.69 -4.64
CA ARG A 243 -20.22 -7.11 -6.04
C ARG A 243 -18.95 -7.90 -6.35
N GLY A 244 -19.10 -8.96 -7.15
CA GLY A 244 -17.98 -9.73 -7.69
C GLY A 244 -16.90 -8.81 -8.24
N CYS A 245 -15.72 -8.88 -7.62
CA CYS A 245 -14.45 -8.41 -8.18
C CYS A 245 -13.58 -9.66 -8.12
N ASP A 246 -13.65 -10.49 -9.17
CA ASP A 246 -12.83 -11.72 -9.27
C ASP A 246 -11.36 -11.40 -9.56
N THR A 247 -11.01 -10.12 -9.69
CA THR A 247 -9.63 -9.67 -9.63
C THR A 247 -9.53 -8.41 -8.78
N ALA A 248 -8.54 -8.35 -7.88
CA ALA A 248 -8.11 -7.09 -7.25
C ALA A 248 -7.68 -6.04 -8.30
N LEU A 249 -7.44 -6.47 -9.54
CA LEU A 249 -7.15 -5.64 -10.70
C LEU A 249 -8.39 -4.93 -11.31
N GLU A 250 -9.58 -5.50 -11.21
CA GLU A 250 -10.82 -4.88 -11.74
C GLU A 250 -11.43 -3.84 -10.82
N CYS A 251 -11.02 -3.83 -9.55
CA CYS A 251 -11.36 -2.80 -8.57
C CYS A 251 -10.40 -1.57 -8.65
N LEU A 252 -9.45 -1.56 -9.61
CA LEU A 252 -8.57 -0.43 -9.96
C LEU A 252 -9.10 0.62 -10.99
N PRO A 253 -10.40 0.83 -11.32
CA PRO A 253 -10.78 1.89 -12.26
C PRO A 253 -10.86 3.29 -11.61
N ALA A 254 -10.74 3.40 -10.28
CA ALA A 254 -10.99 4.66 -9.56
C ALA A 254 -9.72 5.44 -9.16
N LEU A 255 -8.52 4.97 -9.51
CA LEU A 255 -7.26 5.71 -9.33
C LEU A 255 -6.78 6.36 -10.62
N ARG A 256 -7.70 6.94 -11.40
CA ARG A 256 -7.39 8.24 -12.01
C ARG A 256 -7.36 9.25 -10.87
N LEU A 257 -6.27 9.40 -10.11
CA LEU A 257 -6.04 10.55 -9.22
C LEU A 257 -4.70 10.43 -8.47
N SER A 258 -3.72 11.27 -8.86
CA SER A 258 -3.15 12.30 -7.97
C SER A 258 -2.05 13.10 -8.71
N PRO A 259 -2.13 14.45 -8.77
CA PRO A 259 -1.10 15.32 -9.34
C PRO A 259 0.32 15.12 -8.80
N LEU A 260 0.49 14.46 -7.65
CA LEU A 260 1.80 14.02 -7.13
C LEU A 260 2.66 13.24 -8.14
N LEU A 261 2.05 12.56 -9.11
CA LEU A 261 2.75 11.78 -10.13
C LEU A 261 3.03 12.58 -11.42
N ALA A 262 2.49 13.79 -11.58
CA ALA A 262 2.54 14.53 -12.85
C ALA A 262 3.79 15.41 -13.04
N PHE A 263 4.59 15.65 -11.98
CA PHE A 263 5.80 16.46 -12.06
C PHE A 263 7.04 15.64 -11.70
N GLY A 264 7.48 14.84 -12.68
CA GLY A 264 8.68 14.01 -12.58
C GLY A 264 9.43 13.80 -13.90
N SER A 265 9.25 14.66 -14.91
CA SER A 265 10.05 14.59 -16.15
C SER A 265 10.54 15.97 -16.60
N PRO A 266 11.86 16.22 -16.68
CA PRO A 266 12.42 17.40 -17.33
C PRO A 266 12.64 17.08 -18.82
N ALA A 267 11.57 16.88 -19.59
CA ALA A 267 11.59 16.91 -21.04
C ALA A 267 10.14 16.94 -21.53
N GLY A 268 9.81 17.90 -22.39
CA GLY A 268 8.47 18.07 -22.94
C GLY A 268 8.09 16.93 -23.88
N GLU A 269 7.45 15.89 -23.33
CA GLU A 269 6.61 14.96 -24.09
C GLU A 269 5.33 14.71 -23.29
N THR A 270 4.24 15.37 -23.71
CA THR A 270 2.89 14.98 -23.31
C THR A 270 2.54 13.67 -24.01
N LEU A 271 2.70 12.54 -23.31
CA LEU A 271 2.15 11.26 -23.76
C LEU A 271 0.63 11.27 -23.59
N SER A 272 -0.10 11.62 -24.65
CA SER A 272 -1.53 11.35 -24.75
C SER A 272 -1.75 9.86 -25.00
N LEU A 273 -2.12 9.11 -23.95
CA LEU A 273 -2.67 7.77 -24.10
C LEU A 273 -4.19 7.89 -24.34
N THR A 274 -4.57 8.13 -25.59
CA THR A 274 -5.93 7.82 -26.08
C THR A 274 -5.99 6.33 -26.39
N ALA A 275 -6.53 5.53 -25.47
CA ALA A 275 -6.97 4.18 -25.78
C ALA A 275 -8.46 4.24 -26.18
N SER A 276 -8.70 4.12 -27.48
CA SER A 276 -10.03 3.91 -28.05
C SER A 276 -10.63 2.60 -27.53
N LEU A 277 -11.82 2.68 -26.94
CA LEU A 277 -12.67 1.53 -26.68
C LEU A 277 -13.50 1.26 -27.94
N GLU A 278 -13.13 0.25 -28.73
CA GLU A 278 -14.09 -0.40 -29.62
C GLU A 278 -14.88 -1.45 -28.83
N ALA A 279 -16.13 -1.13 -28.54
CA ALA A 279 -17.08 -2.03 -27.93
C ALA A 279 -17.58 -3.05 -28.96
N GLY A 280 -17.00 -4.25 -28.94
CA GLY A 280 -17.57 -5.42 -29.61
C GLY A 280 -18.82 -5.89 -28.87
N THR A 281 -19.99 -5.49 -29.38
CA THR A 281 -21.29 -6.05 -28.99
C THR A 281 -21.45 -7.42 -29.61
N GLN A 282 -21.78 -8.44 -28.82
CA GLN A 282 -22.45 -9.63 -29.35
C GLN A 282 -23.65 -9.97 -28.48
N ARG A 283 -24.82 -9.79 -29.11
CA ARG A 283 -26.13 -10.29 -28.67
C ARG A 283 -26.32 -11.71 -29.19
N VAL A 284 -27.12 -12.44 -28.41
CA VAL A 284 -27.78 -13.75 -28.61
C VAL A 284 -26.86 -14.96 -28.52
#